data_AF-A0A1H1VKK5-F1
#
_entry.id   AF-A0A1H1VKK5-F1
#
_cell.length_a   1.000
_cell.length_b   1.000
_cell.length_c   1.000
_cell.angle_alpha   90.00
_cell.angle_beta   90.00
_cell.angle_gamma   90.00
#
_symmetry.space_group_name_H-M   'P 1'
#
loop_
_entity.id
_entity.type
_entity.pdbx_description
1 polymer ?
#
loop_
_entity_poly.entity_id
_entity_poly.type
_entity_poly.pdbx_seq_one_letter_code
_entity_poly.pdbx_strand_id
1 'polypeptide(L)'
;MRIATFALVMLLAACGSDESPASERPLARASQGDRAGGIRPPGEIAFRAAWVVQCEGVGADVREASCEADGSDAGPFSCDFALSDGGERSVHSAELRRSGDVWVLADPLDTCDAAGS
;
A
#
# COMPACT_ATOMS: atom_id res chain seq x y z
N MET A 1 49.89 56.86 -13.18
CA MET A 1 50.43 56.67 -14.54
C MET A 1 49.94 55.32 -15.07
N ARG A 2 49.47 55.28 -16.34
CA ARG A 2 48.94 54.14 -17.14
C ARG A 2 47.43 53.84 -16.94
N ILE A 3 46.50 54.38 -17.75
CA ILE A 3 46.14 54.05 -19.17
C ILE A 3 45.55 52.63 -19.23
N ALA A 4 44.41 52.30 -19.82
CA ALA A 4 43.27 53.00 -20.39
C ALA A 4 42.10 51.99 -20.51
N THR A 5 40.89 52.51 -20.58
CA THR A 5 39.66 51.92 -21.13
C THR A 5 39.86 51.16 -22.45
N PHE A 6 39.20 50.01 -22.62
CA PHE A 6 38.11 49.76 -23.60
C PHE A 6 37.90 48.26 -23.88
N ALA A 7 36.64 47.93 -24.17
CA ALA A 7 36.15 46.73 -24.83
C ALA A 7 36.08 45.46 -23.96
N LEU A 8 35.04 44.63 -24.00
CA LEU A 8 34.06 44.42 -25.05
C LEU A 8 32.85 43.72 -24.42
N VAL A 9 31.65 44.26 -24.62
CA VAL A 9 30.39 43.53 -24.43
C VAL A 9 30.29 42.50 -25.56
N MET A 10 30.40 41.21 -25.24
CA MET A 10 29.90 40.12 -26.08
C MET A 10 28.75 39.47 -25.31
N LEU A 11 27.51 39.87 -25.61
CA LEU A 11 26.60 39.18 -26.55
C LEU A 11 26.21 37.78 -26.07
N LEU A 12 25.07 37.77 -25.37
CA LEU A 12 24.10 36.69 -25.27
C LEU A 12 23.87 36.03 -26.63
N ALA A 13 24.12 34.71 -26.74
CA ALA A 13 23.38 33.77 -27.58
C ALA A 13 23.97 32.36 -27.50
N ALA A 14 23.50 31.59 -26.52
CA ALA A 14 23.33 30.13 -26.57
C ALA A 14 22.52 29.81 -25.30
N CYS A 15 21.19 29.90 -25.31
CA CYS A 15 20.31 28.91 -25.94
C CYS A 15 20.84 27.47 -25.75
N GLY A 16 21.21 27.14 -24.52
CA GLY A 16 21.05 25.77 -24.04
C GLY A 16 19.62 25.66 -23.55
N SER A 17 18.80 24.90 -24.26
CA SER A 17 17.46 24.52 -23.86
C SER A 17 17.52 23.82 -22.50
N ASP A 18 17.42 24.58 -21.41
CA ASP A 18 16.88 24.05 -20.16
C ASP A 18 15.36 24.01 -20.36
N GLU A 19 14.92 23.06 -21.17
CA GLU A 19 13.56 22.54 -21.11
C GLU A 19 13.46 21.83 -19.77
N SER A 20 13.29 22.62 -18.71
CA SER A 20 12.61 22.18 -17.50
C SER A 20 11.26 21.64 -17.94
N PRO A 21 10.99 20.32 -17.85
CA PRO A 21 9.61 19.91 -17.80
C PRO A 21 9.09 20.41 -16.46
N ALA A 22 8.36 21.53 -16.52
CA ALA A 22 7.31 21.81 -15.57
C ALA A 22 6.35 20.61 -15.61
N SER A 23 6.67 19.58 -14.83
CA SER A 23 5.77 18.46 -14.58
C SER A 23 4.75 18.98 -13.57
N GLU A 24 3.88 19.86 -14.05
CA GLU A 24 2.60 20.12 -13.44
C GLU A 24 1.81 18.82 -13.49
N ARG A 25 1.88 18.13 -12.34
CA ARG A 25 1.12 16.98 -11.88
C ARG A 25 -0.18 16.73 -12.66
N PRO A 26 -0.50 15.46 -12.88
CA PRO A 26 -1.43 14.89 -11.94
C PRO A 26 -0.68 13.94 -11.02
N LEU A 27 -0.87 14.11 -9.71
CA LEU A 27 -0.92 12.96 -8.80
C LEU A 27 -1.60 11.86 -9.60
N ALA A 28 -0.90 10.75 -9.85
CA ALA A 28 -1.50 9.57 -10.44
C ALA A 28 -2.85 9.43 -9.74
N ARG A 29 -3.89 9.78 -10.50
CA ARG A 29 -5.25 9.84 -10.02
C ARG A 29 -5.40 8.45 -9.44
N ALA A 30 -5.57 8.38 -8.11
CA ALA A 30 -6.05 7.16 -7.52
C ALA A 30 -7.18 6.75 -8.46
N SER A 31 -7.05 5.60 -9.11
CA SER A 31 -8.19 4.98 -9.77
C SER A 31 -9.14 4.59 -8.65
N GLN A 32 -9.74 5.59 -8.01
CA GLN A 32 -11.12 5.62 -7.62
C GLN A 32 -11.88 5.42 -8.93
N GLY A 33 -11.93 4.15 -9.34
CA GLY A 33 -13.17 3.61 -9.85
C GLY A 33 -14.17 3.75 -8.72
N ASP A 34 -14.73 4.95 -8.59
CA ASP A 34 -16.01 5.22 -7.98
C ASP A 34 -17.04 4.45 -8.82
N ARG A 35 -17.26 3.18 -8.48
CA ARG A 35 -18.42 2.43 -8.94
C ARG A 35 -18.97 1.63 -7.76
N ALA A 36 -20.22 1.96 -7.45
CA ALA A 36 -21.15 1.29 -6.52
C ALA A 36 -20.80 1.43 -5.03
N GLY A 37 -21.81 1.74 -4.21
CA GLY A 37 -21.71 1.98 -2.77
C GLY A 37 -21.38 0.74 -1.94
N GLY A 38 -20.32 0.01 -2.29
CA GLY A 38 -19.76 -1.10 -1.54
C GLY A 38 -18.61 -0.66 -0.64
N ILE A 39 -18.39 -1.42 0.44
CA ILE A 39 -17.24 -1.21 1.33
C ILE A 39 -15.98 -1.70 0.59
N ARG A 40 -14.94 -0.86 0.52
CA ARG A 40 -13.64 -1.25 -0.06
C ARG A 40 -13.05 -2.41 0.76
N PRO A 41 -12.44 -3.43 0.12
CA PRO A 41 -11.72 -4.48 0.83
C PRO A 41 -10.67 -3.93 1.80
N PRO A 42 -10.48 -4.58 2.96
CA PRO A 42 -9.41 -4.22 3.88
C PRO A 42 -8.06 -4.41 3.18
N GLY A 43 -7.14 -3.47 3.38
CA GLY A 43 -5.75 -3.64 2.91
C GLY A 43 -4.93 -4.49 3.89
N GLU A 44 -3.71 -4.83 3.48
CA GLU A 44 -2.73 -5.57 4.30
C GLU A 44 -2.59 -5.01 5.73
N ILE A 45 -2.56 -3.68 5.87
CA ILE A 45 -2.43 -3.02 7.19
C ILE A 45 -3.59 -3.40 8.12
N ALA A 46 -4.81 -3.46 7.60
CA ALA A 46 -5.98 -3.84 8.38
C ALA A 46 -5.93 -5.32 8.79
N PHE A 47 -5.48 -6.20 7.88
CA PHE A 47 -5.25 -7.61 8.18
C PHE A 47 -4.20 -7.79 9.28
N ARG A 48 -3.03 -7.15 9.15
CA ARG A 48 -1.97 -7.20 10.16
C ARG A 48 -2.43 -6.68 11.52
N ALA A 49 -3.23 -5.60 11.54
CA ALA A 49 -3.78 -5.08 12.79
C ALA A 49 -4.73 -6.09 13.45
N ALA A 50 -5.61 -6.73 12.67
CA ALA A 50 -6.50 -7.79 13.15
C ALA A 50 -5.70 -9.00 13.67
N TRP A 51 -4.62 -9.38 12.96
CA TRP A 51 -3.71 -10.46 13.34
C TRP A 51 -3.04 -10.19 14.69
N VAL A 52 -2.38 -9.05 14.86
CA VAL A 52 -1.65 -8.70 16.09
C VAL A 52 -2.57 -8.74 17.31
N VAL A 53 -3.82 -8.32 17.15
CA VAL A 53 -4.78 -8.28 18.26
C VAL A 53 -5.38 -9.65 18.59
N GLN A 54 -5.65 -10.49 17.60
CA GLN A 54 -6.42 -11.74 17.80
C GLN A 54 -5.57 -13.01 17.77
N CYS A 55 -4.40 -12.96 17.14
CA CYS A 55 -3.41 -14.03 17.10
C CYS A 55 -2.21 -13.71 18.00
N GLU A 56 -2.42 -12.94 19.08
CA GLU A 56 -1.37 -12.67 20.06
C GLU A 56 -0.81 -14.01 20.59
N GLY A 57 0.51 -14.17 20.50
CA GLY A 57 1.20 -15.40 20.92
C GLY A 57 1.47 -16.41 19.81
N VAL A 58 0.92 -16.22 18.61
CA VAL A 58 1.40 -16.95 17.42
C VAL A 58 2.80 -16.43 17.11
N GLY A 59 3.80 -17.33 17.13
CA GLY A 59 5.21 -16.98 16.93
C GLY A 59 5.58 -16.56 15.50
N ALA A 60 4.59 -16.33 14.64
CA ALA A 60 4.74 -15.98 13.24
C ALA A 60 4.03 -14.66 12.93
N ASP A 61 4.74 -13.77 12.23
CA ASP A 61 4.22 -12.50 11.75
C ASP A 61 3.70 -12.63 10.32
N VAL A 62 2.61 -11.93 10.00
CA VAL A 62 2.14 -11.79 8.62
C VAL A 62 3.15 -10.98 7.80
N ARG A 63 3.70 -11.57 6.75
CA ARG A 63 4.63 -10.92 5.81
C ARG A 63 3.91 -10.16 4.70
N GLU A 64 2.80 -10.69 4.22
CA GLU A 64 2.00 -10.15 3.13
C GLU A 64 0.55 -10.58 3.33
N ALA A 65 -0.41 -9.72 2.98
CA ALA A 65 -1.82 -10.08 2.91
C ALA A 65 -2.53 -9.30 1.80
N SER A 66 -3.37 -9.99 1.04
CA SER A 66 -4.22 -9.42 0.00
C SER A 66 -5.66 -9.83 0.25
N CYS A 67 -6.57 -8.86 0.36
CA CYS A 67 -7.98 -9.13 0.58
C CYS A 67 -8.82 -8.71 -0.63
N GLU A 68 -9.77 -9.56 -0.96
CA GLU A 68 -10.71 -9.36 -2.05
C GLU A 68 -12.14 -9.46 -1.53
N ALA A 69 -13.08 -8.79 -2.20
CA ALA A 69 -14.49 -8.92 -1.85
C ALA A 69 -14.98 -10.30 -2.31
N ASP A 70 -15.68 -11.03 -1.45
CA ASP A 70 -16.29 -12.33 -1.78
C ASP A 70 -17.57 -12.17 -2.64
N GLY A 71 -17.58 -11.20 -3.55
CA GLY A 71 -18.73 -10.88 -4.41
C GLY A 71 -19.92 -10.21 -3.70
N SER A 72 -19.81 -9.85 -2.41
CA SER A 72 -20.82 -9.11 -1.66
C SER A 72 -20.35 -7.68 -1.34
N ASP A 73 -21.18 -6.67 -1.63
CA ASP A 73 -20.88 -5.24 -1.37
C ASP A 73 -20.71 -4.89 0.13
N ALA A 74 -21.07 -5.82 1.03
CA ALA A 74 -21.08 -5.66 2.48
C ALA A 74 -20.64 -6.91 3.27
N GLY A 75 -20.16 -7.96 2.58
CA GLY A 75 -19.86 -9.27 3.18
C GLY A 75 -18.44 -9.40 3.76
N PRO A 76 -18.11 -10.55 4.38
CA PRO A 76 -16.73 -10.83 4.76
C PRO A 76 -15.82 -10.76 3.52
N PHE A 77 -14.60 -10.29 3.75
CA PHE A 77 -13.58 -10.20 2.72
C PHE A 77 -12.64 -11.37 2.89
N SER A 78 -12.47 -12.17 1.85
CA SER A 78 -11.48 -13.24 1.84
C SER A 78 -10.10 -12.63 1.68
N CYS A 79 -9.16 -13.02 2.53
CA CYS A 79 -7.80 -12.53 2.56
C CYS A 79 -6.83 -13.69 2.46
N ASP A 80 -6.00 -13.69 1.42
CA ASP A 80 -4.84 -14.56 1.34
C ASP A 80 -3.65 -13.89 2.03
N PHE A 81 -2.96 -14.62 2.89
CA PHE A 81 -1.83 -14.12 3.65
C PHE A 81 -0.68 -15.12 3.70
N ALA A 82 0.54 -14.60 3.85
CA ALA A 82 1.74 -15.40 4.01
C ALA A 82 2.44 -15.02 5.32
N LEU A 83 2.91 -16.03 6.04
CA LEU A 83 3.61 -15.85 7.31
C LEU A 83 5.13 -15.71 7.12
N SER A 84 5.78 -15.20 8.16
CA SER A 84 7.23 -15.10 8.31
C SER A 84 7.70 -16.26 9.20
N ASP A 85 7.55 -17.50 8.74
CA ASP A 85 7.84 -18.71 9.51
C ASP A 85 9.23 -19.33 9.22
N GLY A 86 10.08 -18.64 8.45
CA GLY A 86 11.44 -19.08 8.14
C GLY A 86 11.51 -20.29 7.19
N GLY A 87 10.37 -20.73 6.62
CA GLY A 87 10.24 -21.88 5.73
C GLY A 87 9.78 -21.55 4.30
N GLU A 88 9.23 -22.55 3.62
CA GLU A 88 8.58 -22.38 2.31
C GLU A 88 7.38 -21.44 2.42
N ARG A 89 7.10 -20.64 1.37
CA ARG A 89 6.01 -19.66 1.39
C ARG A 89 4.66 -20.36 1.34
N SER A 90 4.14 -20.75 2.49
CA SER A 90 2.76 -21.18 2.67
C SER A 90 1.84 -19.96 2.54
N VAL A 91 0.85 -20.06 1.67
CA VAL A 91 -0.25 -19.10 1.55
C VAL A 91 -1.44 -19.68 2.30
N HIS A 92 -1.97 -18.91 3.22
CA HIS A 92 -3.14 -19.23 4.04
C HIS A 92 -4.28 -18.29 3.64
N SER A 93 -5.52 -18.69 3.91
CA SER A 93 -6.68 -17.85 3.65
C SER A 93 -7.44 -17.62 4.96
N ALA A 94 -7.93 -16.41 5.16
CA ALA A 94 -8.74 -16.04 6.31
C ALA A 94 -9.78 -14.99 5.90
N GLU A 95 -10.91 -14.97 6.58
CA GLU A 95 -11.93 -13.96 6.34
C GLU A 95 -11.79 -12.78 7.30
N LEU A 96 -11.94 -11.56 6.77
CA LEU A 96 -12.08 -10.34 7.55
C LEU A 96 -13.52 -9.86 7.54
N ARG A 97 -14.03 -9.52 8.73
CA ARG A 97 -15.33 -8.88 8.90
C ARG A 97 -15.18 -7.49 9.52
N ARG A 98 -16.08 -6.58 9.19
CA ARG A 98 -16.14 -5.27 9.81
C ARG A 98 -16.90 -5.35 11.13
N SER A 99 -16.27 -4.89 12.22
CA SER A 99 -16.89 -4.75 13.54
C SER A 99 -16.82 -3.28 13.95
N GLY A 100 -17.91 -2.54 13.68
CA GLY A 100 -17.91 -1.08 13.81
C GLY A 100 -16.90 -0.42 12.86
N ASP A 101 -15.91 0.27 13.43
CA ASP A 101 -14.87 0.98 12.68
C ASP A 101 -13.59 0.15 12.48
N VAL A 102 -13.51 -1.07 13.01
CA VAL A 102 -12.34 -1.93 12.90
C VAL A 102 -12.61 -3.18 12.08
N TRP A 103 -11.53 -3.74 11.52
CA TRP A 103 -11.53 -5.04 10.87
C TRP A 103 -11.07 -6.10 11.86
N VAL A 104 -11.78 -7.23 11.90
CA VAL A 104 -11.46 -8.36 12.77
C VAL A 104 -11.46 -9.66 11.95
N LEU A 105 -10.78 -10.69 12.46
CA LEU A 105 -10.76 -12.00 11.83
C LEU A 105 -12.14 -12.60 12.06
N ALA A 106 -12.70 -13.25 11.06
CA ALA A 106 -13.98 -13.91 11.21
C ALA A 106 -13.87 -15.08 12.18
N ASP A 107 -12.83 -15.89 11.99
CA ASP A 107 -12.60 -17.12 12.75
C ASP A 107 -11.16 -17.13 13.25
N PRO A 108 -10.85 -16.30 14.28
CA PRO A 108 -9.48 -16.16 14.77
C PRO A 108 -8.92 -17.47 15.31
N LEU A 109 -9.71 -18.32 15.97
CA LEU A 109 -9.20 -19.59 16.50
C LEU A 109 -8.64 -20.49 15.39
N ASP A 110 -9.38 -20.66 14.29
CA ASP A 110 -8.96 -21.49 13.16
C ASP A 110 -7.81 -20.84 12.39
N THR A 111 -7.92 -19.53 12.13
CA THR A 111 -6.91 -18.76 11.40
C THR A 111 -5.56 -18.74 12.13
N CYS A 112 -5.56 -18.55 13.44
CA CYS A 112 -4.34 -18.49 14.25
C CYS A 112 -3.74 -19.89 14.49
N ASP A 113 -4.57 -20.94 14.61
CA ASP A 113 -4.11 -22.32 14.81
C ASP A 113 -3.47 -22.91 13.55
N ALA A 114 -4.10 -22.67 12.39
CA ALA A 114 -3.55 -23.06 11.07
C ALA A 114 -2.17 -22.44 10.78
N ALA A 115 -1.82 -21.38 11.49
CA ALA A 115 -0.56 -20.65 11.39
C ALA A 115 0.46 -21.01 12.47
N GLY A 116 0.02 -21.61 13.57
CA GLY A 116 0.87 -22.05 14.69
C GLY A 116 1.22 -23.54 14.67
N SER A 117 0.62 -24.30 13.76
CA SER A 117 0.77 -25.75 13.60
C SER A 117 2.01 -26.17 12.80
#